data_AF-A0A1C4SQW9-F1
#
_entry.id   AF-A0A1C4SQW9-F1
#
_cell.length_a   1.000
_cell.length_b   1.000
_cell.length_c   1.000
_cell.angle_alpha   90.00
_cell.angle_beta   90.00
_cell.angle_gamma   90.00
#
_symmetry.space_group_name_H-M   'P 1'
#
loop_
_entity.id
_entity.type
_entity.pdbx_description
1 polymer ?
#
loop_
_entity_poly.entity_id
_entity_poly.type
_entity_poly.pdbx_seq_one_letter_code
_entity_poly.pdbx_strand_id
1 'polypeptide(L)' 'MTDTVVDLGPQTRIVARLAREVDDARLGDPTPCPGLAVRDLLGHLTGLCAAFRDAARKDLGATTDT' A
#
# COMPACT_ATOMS: atom_id res chain seq x y z
N MET A 1 14.67 27.01 -5.74
CA MET A 1 14.87 25.76 -4.98
C MET A 1 14.84 24.63 -5.99
N THR A 2 15.92 23.87 -6.14
CA THR A 2 15.90 22.63 -6.91
C THR A 2 15.06 21.62 -6.16
N ASP A 3 13.91 21.27 -6.73
CA ASP A 3 13.01 20.28 -6.17
C ASP A 3 13.63 18.90 -6.40
N THR A 4 14.18 18.32 -5.34
CA THR A 4 14.75 16.98 -5.40
C THR A 4 13.60 15.99 -5.41
N VAL A 5 13.40 15.30 -6.53
CA VAL A 5 12.42 14.22 -6.63
C VAL A 5 12.76 13.15 -5.58
N VAL A 6 11.82 12.89 -4.67
CA VAL A 6 11.96 11.86 -3.65
C VAL A 6 11.88 10.48 -4.30
N ASP A 7 12.94 9.68 -4.21
CA ASP A 7 12.89 8.25 -4.56
C ASP A 7 12.27 7.45 -3.41
N LEU A 8 11.10 6.88 -3.67
CA LEU A 8 10.36 6.03 -2.73
C LEU A 8 10.69 4.53 -2.91
N GLY A 9 11.40 4.15 -3.97
CA GLY A 9 11.68 2.77 -4.32
C GLY A 9 12.35 1.95 -3.21
N PRO A 10 13.35 2.48 -2.46
CA PRO A 10 13.95 1.77 -1.33
C PRO A 10 12.94 1.43 -0.24
N GLN A 11 12.07 2.37 0.13
CA GLN A 11 11.06 2.22 1.18
C GLN A 11 9.97 1.25 0.75
N THR A 12 9.52 1.32 -0.51
CA THR A 12 8.54 0.37 -1.06
C THR A 12 9.08 -1.08 -1.02
N ARG A 13 10.38 -1.29 -1.27
CA ARG A 13 11.00 -2.61 -1.17
C ARG A 13 11.01 -3.17 0.25
N ILE A 14 11.20 -2.32 1.27
CA ILE A 14 11.12 -2.73 2.67
C ILE A 14 9.70 -3.19 3.02
N VAL A 15 8.69 -2.40 2.63
CA VAL A 15 7.29 -2.77 2.87
C VAL A 15 6.92 -4.07 2.14
N ALA A 16 7.34 -4.22 0.89
CA ALA A 16 7.09 -5.44 0.12
C ALA A 16 7.72 -6.68 0.78
N ARG A 17 8.93 -6.56 1.34
CA ARG A 17 9.57 -7.64 2.08
C ARG A 17 8.79 -7.99 3.35
N LEU A 18 8.40 -6.98 4.13
CA LEU A 18 7.62 -7.19 5.36
C LEU A 18 6.30 -7.91 5.05
N ALA A 19 5.57 -7.47 4.02
CA ALA A 19 4.31 -8.08 3.62
C ALA A 19 4.48 -9.56 3.21
N ARG A 20 5.61 -9.92 2.57
CA ARG A 20 5.92 -11.31 2.22
C ARG A 20 6.23 -12.21 3.42
N GLU A 21 6.64 -11.64 4.54
CA GLU A 21 6.95 -12.38 5.77
C GLU A 21 5.70 -12.54 6.67
N VAL A 22 4.55 -11.94 6.30
CA VAL A 22 3.27 -12.13 6.97
C VAL A 22 2.62 -13.43 6.51
N ASP A 23 2.55 -14.42 7.41
CA ASP A 23 1.79 -15.64 7.20
C ASP A 23 0.27 -15.37 7.26
N ASP A 24 -0.52 -16.11 6.49
CA ASP A 24 -1.98 -16.04 6.48
C ASP A 24 -2.57 -16.23 7.88
N ALA A 25 -1.94 -17.05 8.73
CA ALA A 25 -2.35 -17.24 10.12
C ALA A 25 -2.31 -15.94 10.96
N ARG A 26 -1.53 -14.94 10.55
CA ARG A 26 -1.36 -13.65 11.23
C ARG A 26 -2.31 -12.57 10.70
N LEU A 27 -3.10 -12.86 9.67
CA LEU A 27 -3.99 -11.87 9.03
C LEU A 27 -5.07 -11.34 9.98
N GLY A 28 -5.45 -12.11 11.00
CA GLY A 28 -6.40 -11.72 12.03
C GLY A 28 -5.81 -10.92 13.20
N ASP A 29 -4.49 -10.79 13.26
CA ASP A 29 -3.82 -10.16 14.41
C ASP A 29 -4.03 -8.63 14.42
N PRO A 30 -4.01 -8.01 15.61
CA PRO A 30 -4.11 -6.56 15.73
C PRO A 30 -2.86 -5.88 15.20
N THR A 31 -3.03 -4.64 14.75
CA THR A 31 -1.92 -3.75 14.38
C THR A 31 -1.83 -2.60 15.38
N PRO A 32 -0.73 -1.82 15.39
CA PRO A 32 -0.67 -0.58 16.15
C PRO A 32 -1.73 0.46 15.72
N CYS A 33 -2.38 0.28 14.57
CA CYS A 33 -3.50 1.10 14.12
C CYS A 33 -4.79 0.59 14.79
N PRO A 34 -5.45 1.41 15.65
CA PRO A 34 -6.64 0.97 16.37
C PRO A 34 -7.76 0.51 15.42
N GLY A 35 -8.33 -0.65 15.69
CA GLY A 35 -9.46 -1.19 14.91
C GLY A 35 -9.08 -1.79 13.55
N LEU A 36 -7.79 -1.89 13.21
CA LEU A 36 -7.32 -2.49 11.97
C LEU A 36 -6.52 -3.76 12.26
N ALA A 37 -6.98 -4.89 11.73
CA ALA A 37 -6.20 -6.11 11.68
C ALA A 37 -5.15 -6.05 10.55
N VAL A 38 -4.19 -6.97 10.58
CA VAL A 38 -3.13 -7.06 9.56
C VAL A 38 -3.72 -7.11 8.14
N ARG A 39 -4.76 -7.91 7.91
CA ARG A 39 -5.45 -7.99 6.61
C ARG A 39 -6.01 -6.65 6.15
N ASP A 40 -6.50 -5.82 7.07
CA ASP A 40 -7.13 -4.55 6.74
C ASP A 40 -6.06 -3.58 6.25
N LEU A 41 -4.91 -3.51 6.92
CA LEU A 41 -3.77 -2.70 6.45
C LEU A 41 -3.22 -3.18 5.10
N LEU A 42 -3.05 -4.49 4.91
CA LEU A 42 -2.55 -5.04 3.64
C LEU A 42 -3.54 -4.78 2.49
N GLY A 43 -4.85 -4.89 2.75
CA GLY A 43 -5.92 -4.55 1.81
C GLY A 43 -5.86 -3.09 1.40
N HIS A 44 -5.76 -2.16 2.37
CA HIS A 44 -5.64 -0.73 2.10
C HIS A 44 -4.40 -0.39 1.27
N LEU A 45 -3.23 -0.91 1.65
CA LEU A 45 -1.99 -0.67 0.90
C LEU A 45 -2.10 -1.15 -0.54
N THR A 46 -2.65 -2.36 -0.75
CA THR A 46 -2.81 -2.93 -2.10
C THR A 46 -3.80 -2.11 -2.94
N GLY A 47 -4.92 -1.70 -2.35
CA GLY A 47 -5.92 -0.84 -3.01
C GLY A 47 -5.33 0.50 -3.43
N LEU A 48 -4.60 1.18 -2.53
CA LEU A 48 -3.92 2.44 -2.82
C LEU A 48 -2.85 2.30 -3.91
N CYS A 49 -2.06 1.22 -3.89
CA CYS A 49 -1.10 0.95 -4.95
C CYS A 49 -1.76 0.80 -6.32
N ALA A 50 -2.95 0.18 -6.38
CA ALA A 50 -3.71 0.08 -7.61
C ALA A 50 -4.24 1.45 -8.07
N ALA A 51 -4.95 2.15 -7.19
CA ALA A 51 -5.53 3.47 -7.46
C ALA A 51 -4.48 4.48 -7.96
N PHE A 52 -3.34 4.61 -7.27
CA PHE A 52 -2.31 5.57 -7.68
C PHE A 52 -1.61 5.20 -8.98
N ARG A 53 -1.40 3.91 -9.24
CA ARG A 53 -0.84 3.45 -10.52
C ARG A 53 -1.78 3.78 -11.67
N ASP A 54 -3.06 3.52 -11.51
CA ASP A 54 -4.08 3.75 -12.52
C ASP A 54 -4.26 5.27 -12.74
N ALA A 55 -4.31 6.06 -11.67
CA ALA A 55 -4.31 7.53 -11.73
C ALA A 55 -3.09 8.10 -12.48
N ALA A 56 -1.88 7.61 -12.18
CA ALA A 56 -0.66 8.05 -12.88
C ALA A 56 -0.71 7.75 -14.39
N ARG A 57 -1.32 6.62 -14.76
CA ARG A 57 -1.53 6.20 -16.15
C ARG A 57 -2.72 6.89 -16.82
N LYS A 58 -3.57 7.59 -16.05
CA LYS A 58 -4.85 8.16 -16.50
C LYS A 58 -5.80 7.07 -17.01
N ASP A 59 -5.74 5.90 -16.36
CA ASP A 59 -6.66 4.79 -16.60
C ASP A 59 -7.92 5.03 -15.75
N LEU A 60 -9.00 5.48 -16.39
CA LEU A 60 -10.22 5.92 -15.73
C LEU A 60 -11.13 4.71 -15.42
N GLY A 61 -11.73 4.70 -14.24
CA GLY A 61 -12.64 3.65 -13.81
C GLY A 61 -12.75 3.55 -12.30
N ALA A 62 -13.24 2.42 -11.79
CA ALA A 62 -13.56 2.24 -10.38
C ALA A 62 -12.42 2.56 -9.39
N THR A 63 -11.16 2.44 -9.80
CA THR A 63 -9.97 2.76 -8.96
C THR A 63 -9.58 4.24 -8.99
N THR A 64 -10.21 5.06 -9.83
CA THR A 64 -9.95 6.50 -10.02
C THR A 64 -11.20 7.38 -9.98
N ASP A 65 -12.40 6.79 -9.96
CA ASP A 65 -13.71 7.48 -9.97
C ASP A 65 -14.25 7.82 -8.55
N THR A 66 -13.40 7.80 -7.52
CA THR A 66 -13.76 8.19 -6.14
C THR A 66 -13.34 9.64 -5.88
#